data_AF-A0A7C5D4H4-F1
#
_entry.id   AF-A0A7C5D4H4-F1
#
_cell.length_a   1.000
_cell.length_b   1.000
_cell.length_c   1.000
_cell.angle_alpha   90.00
_cell.angle_beta   90.00
_cell.angle_gamma   90.00
#
_symmetry.space_group_name_H-M   'P 1'
#
loop_
_entity.id
_entity.type
_entity.pdbx_description
1 polymer ?
#
loop_
_entity_poly.entity_id
_entity_poly.type
_entity_poly.pdbx_seq_one_letter_code
_entity_poly.pdbx_strand_id
1 'polypeptide(L)' 'MEAKDIEVRLEVIKLLATVGDREGIELQAKSLKKEKSSQLDEIIALLEGNNYRQALYLIKKYQSEHFASSRSE' A
#
# COMPACT_ATOMS: atom_id res chain seq x y z
N MET A 1 10.45 -8.22 3.75
CA MET A 1 10.64 -7.41 2.53
C MET A 1 11.38 -6.15 2.90
N GLU A 2 12.17 -5.58 2.00
CA GLU A 2 12.86 -4.32 2.30
C GLU A 2 11.87 -3.15 2.34
N ALA A 3 12.19 -2.11 3.13
CA ALA A 3 11.34 -0.93 3.28
C ALA A 3 11.04 -0.26 1.92
N LYS A 4 12.04 -0.22 1.03
CA LYS A 4 11.94 0.31 -0.34
C LYS A 4 10.98 -0.49 -1.20
N ASP A 5 10.97 -1.82 -1.09
CA ASP A 5 10.04 -2.68 -1.82
C ASP A 5 8.59 -2.44 -1.37
N ILE A 6 8.37 -2.24 -0.07
CA ILE A 6 7.05 -1.89 0.47
C ILE A 6 6.59 -0.56 -0.12
N GLU A 7 7.45 0.46 -0.11
CA GLU A 7 7.12 1.78 -0.70
C GLU A 7 6.72 1.66 -2.18
N VAL A 8 7.50 0.94 -2.98
CA VAL A 8 7.23 0.72 -4.41
C VAL A 8 5.87 0.05 -4.61
N ARG A 9 5.57 -1.00 -3.84
CA ARG A 9 4.28 -1.70 -3.96
C ARG A 9 3.10 -0.82 -3.61
N LEU A 10 3.25 0.02 -2.59
CA LEU A 10 2.21 0.98 -2.19
C LEU A 10 1.97 2.04 -3.28
N GLU A 11 3.02 2.52 -3.96
CA GLU A 11 2.87 3.41 -5.12
C GLU A 11 2.21 2.71 -6.32
N VAL A 12 2.57 1.45 -6.59
CA VAL A 12 1.91 0.64 -7.63
C VAL A 12 0.42 0.48 -7.33
N ILE A 13 0.03 0.21 -6.08
CA ILE A 13 -1.39 0.13 -5.67
C ILE A 13 -2.14 1.44 -5.97
N LYS A 14 -1.53 2.60 -5.73
CA LYS A 14 -2.16 3.90 -6.05
C LYS A 14 -2.39 4.07 -7.55
N LEU A 15 -1.41 3.70 -8.38
CA LEU A 15 -1.53 3.76 -9.84
C LEU A 15 -2.63 2.82 -10.35
N LEU A 16 -2.63 1.57 -9.87
CA LEU A 16 -3.63 0.58 -10.23
C LEU A 16 -5.05 1.01 -9.83
N ALA A 17 -5.20 1.62 -8.64
CA ALA A 17 -6.47 2.19 -8.21
C ALA A 17 -6.95 3.33 -9.13
N THR A 18 -6.03 4.09 -9.73
CA THR A 18 -6.36 5.17 -10.67
C THR A 18 -6.92 4.63 -11.99
N VAL A 19 -6.39 3.50 -12.47
CA VAL A 19 -6.85 2.86 -13.72
C VAL A 19 -7.95 1.81 -13.48
N GLY A 20 -8.33 1.56 -12.23
CA GLY A 20 -9.35 0.59 -11.86
C GLY A 20 -8.92 -0.87 -12.00
N ASP A 21 -7.62 -1.15 -12.03
CA ASP A 21 -7.08 -2.52 -12.12
C ASP A 21 -7.15 -3.23 -10.77
N ARG A 22 -8.26 -3.93 -10.53
CA ARG A 22 -8.51 -4.65 -9.28
C ARG A 22 -7.60 -5.85 -9.10
N GLU A 23 -7.34 -6.59 -10.18
CA GLU A 23 -6.52 -7.81 -10.13
C GLU A 23 -5.06 -7.47 -9.78
N GLY A 24 -4.53 -6.41 -10.39
CA GLY A 24 -3.22 -5.87 -10.02
C GLY A 24 -3.15 -5.48 -8.55
N ILE A 25 -4.18 -4.81 -8.01
CA ILE A 25 -4.23 -4.40 -6.60
C ILE A 25 -4.19 -5.63 -5.69
N GLU A 26 -4.98 -6.66 -5.98
CA GLU A 26 -4.97 -7.90 -5.20
C GLU A 26 -3.62 -8.61 -5.21
N LEU A 27 -2.92 -8.62 -6.36
CA LEU A 27 -1.58 -9.20 -6.47
C LEU A 27 -0.56 -8.46 -5.60
N GLN A 28 -0.64 -7.12 -5.55
CA GLN A 28 0.21 -6.32 -4.66
C GLN A 28 -0.14 -6.55 -3.19
N ALA A 29 -1.43 -6.58 -2.85
CA ALA A 29 -1.90 -6.80 -1.49
C ALA A 29 -1.46 -8.18 -0.94
N LYS A 30 -1.58 -9.24 -1.74
CA LYS A 30 -1.08 -10.58 -1.40
C LYS A 30 0.43 -10.61 -1.15
N SER A 31 1.18 -9.79 -1.89
CA SER A 31 2.62 -9.68 -1.70
C SER A 31 2.97 -8.96 -0.39
N LEU A 32 2.19 -7.93 -0.02
CA LEU A 32 2.35 -7.20 1.24
C LEU A 32 1.98 -8.03 2.48
N LYS A 33 1.07 -9.01 2.37
CA LYS A 33 0.72 -9.95 3.46
C LYS A 33 1.91 -10.74 4.01
N LYS A 34 3.02 -10.83 3.26
CA LYS A 34 4.25 -11.47 3.73
C LYS A 34 4.95 -10.68 4.84
N GLU A 35 4.61 -9.40 4.98
CA GLU A 35 5.16 -8.53 6.00
C GLU A 35 4.30 -8.51 7.25
N LYS A 36 4.94 -8.68 8.41
CA LYS A 36 4.26 -8.63 9.70
C LYS A 36 4.12 -7.18 10.14
N SER A 37 3.04 -6.53 9.73
CA SER A 37 2.71 -5.15 10.14
C SER A 37 1.21 -4.96 10.24
N SER A 38 0.73 -4.62 11.45
CA SER A 38 -0.70 -4.38 11.69
C SER A 38 -1.26 -3.23 10.85
N GLN A 39 -0.44 -2.22 10.54
CA GLN A 39 -0.84 -1.12 9.66
C GLN A 39 -0.99 -1.59 8.20
N LEU A 40 -0.10 -2.47 7.72
CA LEU A 40 -0.24 -3.06 6.39
C LEU A 40 -1.42 -4.02 6.32
N ASP A 41 -1.67 -4.80 7.38
CA ASP A 41 -2.82 -5.70 7.45
C ASP A 41 -4.15 -4.94 7.33
N GLU A 42 -4.27 -3.78 7.98
CA GLU A 42 -5.46 -2.92 7.84
C GLU A 42 -5.62 -2.40 6.40
N ILE A 43 -4.53 -1.92 5.79
CA ILE A 43 -4.53 -1.48 4.38
C ILE A 43 -4.99 -2.63 3.48
N ILE A 44 -4.43 -3.82 3.65
CA ILE A 44 -4.71 -5.01 2.85
C ILE A 44 -6.18 -5.42 2.99
N ALA A 45 -6.72 -5.45 4.22
CA ALA A 45 -8.12 -5.77 4.46
C ALA A 45 -9.07 -4.80 3.73
N LEU A 46 -8.73 -3.52 3.68
CA LEU A 46 -9.50 -2.53 2.94
C LEU A 46 -9.38 -2.72 1.41
N LEU A 47 -8.19 -3.06 0.90
CA LEU A 47 -8.00 -3.36 -0.53
C LEU A 47 -8.81 -4.59 -0.96
N GLU A 48 -8.78 -5.67 -0.17
CA GLU A 48 -9.55 -6.90 -0.42
C GLU A 48 -11.07 -6.66 -0.27
N GLY A 49 -11.47 -5.75 0.63
CA GLY A 49 -12.85 -5.30 0.78
C GLY A 49 -13.32 -4.29 -0.28
N ASN A 50 -12.51 -3.99 -1.31
CA ASN A 50 -12.78 -2.96 -2.33
C ASN A 50 -12.98 -1.54 -1.76
N ASN A 51 -12.53 -1.28 -0.53
CA ASN A 51 -12.58 0.00 0.15
C ASN A 51 -11.37 0.88 -0.22
N TYR A 52 -11.14 1.06 -1.52
CA TYR A 52 -9.94 1.70 -2.06
C TYR A 52 -9.72 3.12 -1.54
N ARG A 53 -10.79 3.90 -1.35
CA ARG A 53 -10.68 5.28 -0.83
C ARG A 53 -10.03 5.32 0.56
N GLN A 54 -10.49 4.46 1.47
CA GLN A 54 -9.94 4.37 2.83
C GLN A 54 -8.55 3.76 2.81
N ALA A 55 -8.33 2.73 1.98
CA ALA A 55 -7.02 2.12 1.81
C ALA A 55 -5.98 3.16 1.36
N LEU A 56 -6.27 3.93 0.31
CA LEU A 56 -5.37 4.97 -0.22
C LEU A 56 -5.04 6.06 0.81
N TYR A 57 -6.01 6.41 1.66
CA TYR A 57 -5.78 7.33 2.78
C TYR A 57 -4.77 6.74 3.78
N LEU A 58 -4.95 5.49 4.20
CA LEU A 58 -4.03 4.83 5.13
C LEU A 58 -2.66 4.59 4.52
N ILE A 59 -2.57 4.30 3.22
CA ILE A 59 -1.30 4.20 2.50
C ILE A 59 -0.53 5.51 2.61
N LYS A 60 -1.18 6.65 2.36
CA LYS A 60 -0.53 7.97 2.47
C LYS A 60 -0.04 8.22 3.90
N LYS A 61 -0.84 7.88 4.90
CA LYS A 61 -0.46 8.00 6.31
C LYS A 61 0.74 7.12 6.64
N TYR A 62 0.69 5.83 6.30
CA TYR A 62 1.79 4.89 6.47
C TYR A 62 3.08 5.43 5.85
N GLN A 63 3.03 5.91 4.61
CA GLN A 63 4.23 6.43 3.97
C GLN A 63 4.79 7.69 4.63
N SER A 64 3.93 8.55 5.19
CA SER A 64 4.41 9.72 5.94
C SER A 64 5.07 9.34 7.28
N GLU A 65 4.68 8.22 7.88
CA GLU A 65 5.28 7.74 9.14
C GLU A 65 6.59 6.97 8.90
N HIS A 66 6.69 6.27 7.77
CA HIS A 66 7.77 5.32 7.51
C HIS A 66 8.78 5.75 6.44
N PHE A 67 8.44 6.70 5.55
CA PHE A 67 9.29 7.12 4.42
C PHE A 67 9.46 8.65 4.29
N ALA A 68 8.92 9.46 5.21
CA ALA A 68 9.03 10.91 5.14
C ALA A 68 10.48 11.44 5.25
N SER A 69 11.39 10.64 5.81
CA SER A 69 12.81 11.00 5.97
C SER A 69 13.61 10.95 4.65
N SER A 70 13.05 10.42 3.56
CA SER A 70 13.78 10.16 2.30
C SER A 70 13.49 11.17 1.17
N ARG A 71 12.68 12.21 1.42
CA ARG A 71 12.31 13.24 0.41
C ARG A 71 12.93 14.62 0.68
N SER A 72 13.91 14.69 1.58
CA SER A 72 14.61 15.93 1.94
C SER A 72 16.05 15.92 1.41
N GLU A 73 16.25 15.58 0.14
CA GLU A 73 17.49 15.81 -0.62
C GLU A 73 17.16 16.21 -2.07
#